data_AF-A0A3A4V8X6-F1
#
_entry.id   AF-A0A3A4V8X6-F1
#
_cell.length_a   1.000
_cell.length_b   1.000
_cell.length_c   1.000
_cell.angle_alpha   90.00
_cell.angle_beta   90.00
_cell.angle_gamma   90.00
#
_symmetry.space_group_name_H-M   'P 1'
#
loop_
_entity.id
_entity.type
_entity.pdbx_description
1 polymer ?
#
loop_
_entity_poly.entity_id
_entity_poly.type
_entity_poly.pdbx_seq_one_letter_code
_entity_poly.pdbx_strand_id
1 'polypeptide(L)'
;MSLRTDVVVDLQYGDCGKGKITHHLAHTQKYSHVLRYNGGCNAGHTIFHQGKKFVTHQIPAGVFFGIKSIIGSGCVVSPEQFFKELQMLEEGGIDTKGKIFIAKNAHVITEQNKEEDTKVGGAIGTTGQGNGPAYRDKYGRTGVRAEKVPELAPYLIDLYDEWYGDADVQILAEGAQGFGLDIDWGDYPFVTSSHCTTAGALLNGLPPNAVKDVWGVAKIYETYVGSKKFQPEGAIFDKIGDIGEEFGATTGRRRQVNWMDMQTLERAIRINGVTHVVFNKVDVLREAGQWAVIDKDKVIPFSDEKTMQQFVSDRLKQLNILPDHIFFSESKDRI
;
A
#
# COMPACT_ATOMS: atom_id res chain seq x y z
N MET A 1 17.29 -6.07 -23.66
CA MET A 1 17.27 -5.59 -22.28
C MET A 1 16.04 -4.73 -22.10
N SER A 2 14.99 -5.29 -21.53
CA SER A 2 13.76 -4.58 -21.22
C SER A 2 13.62 -4.42 -19.71
N LEU A 3 13.47 -3.17 -19.26
CA LEU A 3 13.01 -2.83 -17.92
C LEU A 3 11.52 -2.50 -18.01
N ARG A 4 10.70 -3.28 -17.31
CA ARG A 4 9.25 -3.09 -17.20
C ARG A 4 8.84 -3.08 -15.73
N THR A 5 7.94 -2.18 -15.38
CA THR A 5 7.38 -2.08 -14.05
C THR A 5 5.86 -1.97 -14.12
N ASP A 6 5.18 -2.78 -13.32
CA ASP A 6 3.79 -2.53 -12.95
C ASP A 6 3.74 -2.01 -11.51
N VAL A 7 2.83 -1.09 -11.21
CA VAL A 7 2.77 -0.40 -9.91
C VAL A 7 1.40 -0.60 -9.27
N VAL A 8 1.38 -0.98 -8.00
CA VAL A 8 0.15 -1.13 -7.21
C VAL A 8 0.05 0.04 -6.21
N VAL A 9 -0.98 0.86 -6.37
CA VAL A 9 -1.28 2.03 -5.53
C VAL A 9 -2.64 1.88 -4.85
N ASP A 10 -2.83 2.57 -3.73
CA ASP A 10 -4.11 2.63 -3.02
C ASP A 10 -4.71 4.00 -3.22
N LEU A 11 -5.97 4.03 -3.66
CA LEU A 11 -6.62 5.24 -4.13
C LEU A 11 -7.32 6.00 -3.00
N GLN A 12 -7.31 5.49 -1.77
CA GLN A 12 -8.01 6.04 -0.61
C GLN A 12 -7.02 6.23 0.55
N TYR A 13 -7.43 6.00 1.80
CA TYR A 13 -6.65 6.24 3.01
C TYR A 13 -5.87 5.00 3.49
N GLY A 14 -5.54 4.09 2.59
CA GLY A 14 -4.90 2.82 2.93
C GLY A 14 -5.89 1.71 3.27
N ASP A 15 -5.35 0.52 3.53
CA ASP A 15 -6.12 -0.70 3.81
C ASP A 15 -7.06 -1.17 2.69
N CYS A 16 -6.92 -0.69 1.44
CA CYS A 16 -7.84 -1.10 0.37
C CYS A 16 -7.65 -2.53 -0.13
N GLY A 17 -6.74 -3.30 0.45
CA GLY A 17 -6.42 -4.66 0.01
C GLY A 17 -5.31 -4.75 -1.05
N LYS A 18 -4.40 -3.77 -1.12
CA LYS A 18 -3.23 -3.80 -2.03
C LYS A 18 -2.41 -5.09 -1.94
N GLY A 19 -2.21 -5.61 -0.72
CA GLY A 19 -1.46 -6.85 -0.50
C GLY A 19 -2.07 -8.04 -1.22
N LYS A 20 -3.41 -8.13 -1.25
CA LYS A 20 -4.14 -9.16 -2.02
C LYS A 20 -3.87 -9.02 -3.51
N ILE A 21 -3.96 -7.81 -4.06
CA ILE A 21 -3.75 -7.56 -5.49
C ILE A 21 -2.29 -7.87 -5.87
N THR A 22 -1.33 -7.42 -5.06
CA THR A 22 0.08 -7.70 -5.25
C THR A 22 0.36 -9.20 -5.19
N HIS A 23 -0.21 -9.91 -4.20
CA HIS A 23 -0.08 -11.37 -4.09
C HIS A 23 -0.68 -12.10 -5.30
N HIS A 24 -1.85 -11.67 -5.78
CA HIS A 24 -2.46 -12.24 -6.98
C HIS A 24 -1.59 -12.01 -8.22
N LEU A 25 -1.16 -10.77 -8.48
CA LEU A 25 -0.32 -10.43 -9.63
C LEU A 25 1.02 -11.17 -9.60
N ALA A 26 1.66 -11.23 -8.43
CA ALA A 26 2.90 -11.97 -8.23
C ALA A 26 2.73 -13.49 -8.50
N HIS A 27 1.52 -14.03 -8.31
CA HIS A 27 1.22 -15.42 -8.59
C HIS A 27 0.90 -15.68 -10.06
N THR A 28 0.12 -14.81 -10.70
CA THR A 28 -0.47 -15.04 -12.02
C THR A 28 0.34 -14.48 -13.17
N GLN A 29 1.21 -13.51 -12.90
CA GLN A 29 2.10 -12.91 -13.89
C GLN A 29 3.56 -13.29 -13.64
N LYS A 30 4.41 -13.03 -14.63
CA LYS A 30 5.86 -13.31 -14.53
C LYS A 30 6.58 -12.05 -14.08
N TYR A 31 6.97 -11.99 -12.82
CA TYR A 31 7.85 -10.93 -12.32
C TYR A 31 9.20 -11.54 -11.93
N SER A 32 10.29 -10.83 -12.24
CA SER A 32 11.60 -11.16 -11.69
C SER A 32 11.78 -10.56 -10.29
N HIS A 33 11.07 -9.46 -10.00
CA HIS A 33 11.20 -8.71 -8.76
C HIS A 33 9.88 -8.22 -8.21
N VAL A 34 9.77 -8.16 -6.88
CA VAL A 34 8.75 -7.37 -6.19
C VAL A 34 9.45 -6.29 -5.35
N LEU A 35 9.09 -5.03 -5.57
CA LEU A 35 9.73 -3.87 -4.95
C LEU A 35 8.75 -3.16 -4.03
N ARG A 36 9.05 -3.09 -2.72
CA ARG A 36 8.39 -2.12 -1.83
C ARG A 36 9.05 -0.76 -2.03
N TYR A 37 8.30 0.24 -2.45
CA TYR A 37 8.90 1.49 -2.93
C TYR A 37 8.79 2.69 -1.97
N ASN A 38 7.91 2.63 -0.97
CA ASN A 38 7.71 3.69 0.03
C ASN A 38 7.32 3.12 1.41
N GLY A 39 7.20 4.00 2.39
CA GLY A 39 6.81 3.68 3.75
C GLY A 39 7.92 2.98 4.54
N GLY A 40 7.52 2.20 5.55
CA GLY A 40 8.43 1.40 6.38
C GLY A 40 7.62 0.42 7.22
N CYS A 41 8.01 0.19 8.48
CA CYS A 41 7.31 -0.74 9.39
C CYS A 41 5.94 -0.25 9.92
N ASN A 42 5.45 0.90 9.46
CA ASN A 42 4.17 1.49 9.89
C ASN A 42 2.94 0.96 9.13
N ALA A 43 3.12 0.30 7.99
CA ALA A 43 2.06 -0.44 7.30
C ALA A 43 2.12 -1.91 7.67
N GLY A 44 0.97 -2.57 7.79
CA GLY A 44 0.87 -4.02 7.87
C GLY A 44 0.04 -4.55 6.70
N HIS A 45 0.58 -5.49 5.94
CA HIS A 45 -0.09 -6.18 4.87
C HIS A 45 -0.40 -7.61 5.31
N THR A 46 -1.69 -7.90 5.47
CA THR A 46 -2.13 -9.27 5.76
C THR A 46 -2.14 -10.07 4.46
N ILE A 47 -1.42 -11.17 4.44
CA ILE A 47 -1.32 -12.11 3.32
C ILE A 47 -1.75 -13.49 3.81
N PHE A 48 -2.63 -14.14 3.07
CA PHE A 48 -3.00 -15.54 3.29
C PHE A 48 -2.27 -16.39 2.25
N HIS A 49 -1.39 -17.27 2.71
CA HIS A 49 -0.57 -18.12 1.85
C HIS A 49 -0.59 -19.56 2.36
N GLN A 50 -0.96 -20.51 1.51
CA GLN A 50 -1.05 -21.95 1.84
C GLN A 50 -1.82 -22.22 3.15
N GLY A 51 -2.95 -21.53 3.36
CA GLY A 51 -3.79 -21.67 4.55
C GLY A 51 -3.24 -21.03 5.83
N LYS A 52 -2.08 -20.36 5.78
CA LYS A 52 -1.51 -19.61 6.91
C LYS A 52 -1.68 -18.11 6.70
N LYS A 53 -1.86 -17.37 7.80
CA LYS A 53 -1.93 -15.91 7.81
C LYS A 53 -0.56 -15.33 8.18
N PHE A 54 -0.07 -14.42 7.37
CA PHE A 54 1.15 -13.65 7.60
C PHE A 54 0.81 -12.16 7.63
N VAL A 55 1.52 -11.39 8.46
CA VAL A 55 1.42 -9.93 8.49
C VAL A 55 2.80 -9.36 8.26
N THR A 56 3.12 -9.03 7.02
CA THR A 56 4.39 -8.37 6.69
C THR A 56 4.23 -6.87 6.81
N HIS A 57 5.32 -6.16 7.11
CA HIS A 57 5.35 -4.71 7.21
C HIS A 57 6.31 -4.12 6.20
N GLN A 58 7.52 -4.66 6.12
CA GLN A 58 8.57 -4.18 5.23
C GLN A 58 8.82 -5.16 4.09
N ILE A 59 8.71 -6.47 4.33
CA ILE A 59 9.08 -7.48 3.34
C ILE A 59 8.00 -7.56 2.24
N PRO A 60 8.37 -7.38 0.96
CA PRO A 60 7.43 -7.47 -0.17
C PRO A 60 6.81 -8.85 -0.36
N ALA A 61 5.59 -8.89 -0.89
CA ALA A 61 4.81 -10.11 -1.10
C ALA A 61 5.42 -11.13 -2.08
N GLY A 62 6.45 -10.76 -2.86
CA GLY A 62 7.12 -11.66 -3.80
C GLY A 62 7.78 -12.89 -3.15
N VAL A 63 8.16 -12.79 -1.87
CA VAL A 63 8.86 -13.86 -1.15
C VAL A 63 8.02 -15.13 -1.06
N PHE A 64 6.69 -14.99 -0.96
CA PHE A 64 5.76 -16.12 -0.91
C PHE A 64 5.76 -16.97 -2.19
N PHE A 65 6.31 -16.45 -3.29
CA PHE A 65 6.42 -17.14 -4.57
C PHE A 65 7.86 -17.38 -5.01
N GLY A 66 8.84 -17.17 -4.11
CA GLY A 66 10.26 -17.30 -4.43
C GLY A 66 10.79 -16.24 -5.40
N ILE A 67 10.05 -15.14 -5.60
CA ILE A 67 10.45 -13.99 -6.41
C ILE A 67 11.38 -13.11 -5.57
N LYS A 68 12.39 -12.48 -6.20
CA LYS A 68 13.32 -11.60 -5.50
C LYS A 68 12.56 -10.38 -4.95
N SER A 69 12.48 -10.25 -3.64
CA SER A 69 11.77 -9.20 -2.92
C SER A 69 12.75 -8.13 -2.43
N ILE A 70 12.57 -6.89 -2.85
CA ILE A 70 13.47 -5.78 -2.54
C ILE A 70 12.73 -4.69 -1.74
N ILE A 71 13.31 -4.27 -0.62
CA ILE A 71 12.91 -3.05 0.11
C ILE A 71 13.69 -1.88 -0.51
N GLY A 72 12.96 -0.98 -1.18
CA GLY A 72 13.52 0.09 -1.99
C GLY A 72 14.12 1.26 -1.21
N SER A 73 14.87 2.10 -1.90
CA SER A 73 15.51 3.31 -1.36
C SER A 73 14.49 4.40 -0.93
N GLY A 74 13.27 4.34 -1.47
CA GLY A 74 12.15 5.17 -1.06
C GLY A 74 11.58 4.81 0.31
N CYS A 75 11.89 3.63 0.85
CA CYS A 75 11.50 3.20 2.20
C CYS A 75 12.44 3.74 3.30
N VAL A 76 11.96 3.64 4.54
CA VAL A 76 12.76 3.69 5.77
C VAL A 76 12.68 2.34 6.49
N VAL A 77 13.83 1.76 6.81
CA VAL A 77 13.95 0.37 7.26
C VAL A 77 14.17 0.30 8.76
N SER A 78 13.34 -0.43 9.49
CA SER A 78 13.63 -0.84 10.86
C SER A 78 14.36 -2.19 10.84
N PRO A 79 15.64 -2.27 11.27
CA PRO A 79 16.40 -3.52 11.27
C PRO A 79 15.78 -4.54 12.21
N GLU A 80 15.37 -4.10 13.40
CA GLU A 80 14.67 -4.93 14.38
C GLU A 80 13.41 -5.58 13.78
N GLN A 81 12.54 -4.79 13.15
CA GLN A 81 11.31 -5.33 12.55
C GLN A 81 11.63 -6.20 11.32
N PHE A 82 12.66 -5.87 10.55
CA PHE A 82 13.09 -6.66 9.39
C PHE A 82 13.48 -8.08 9.82
N PHE A 83 14.31 -8.23 10.85
CA PHE A 83 14.69 -9.55 11.35
C PHE A 83 13.54 -10.30 12.01
N LYS A 84 12.62 -9.61 12.69
CA LYS A 84 11.38 -10.22 13.21
C LYS A 84 10.50 -10.78 12.10
N GLU A 85 10.33 -10.03 11.00
CA GLU A 85 9.58 -10.51 9.84
C GLU A 85 10.26 -11.68 9.14
N LEU A 86 11.59 -11.66 9.00
CA LEU A 86 12.35 -12.80 8.47
C LEU A 86 12.10 -14.08 9.28
N GLN A 87 12.24 -14.00 10.60
CA GLN A 87 12.00 -15.14 11.48
C GLN A 87 10.56 -15.66 11.36
N MET A 88 9.57 -14.76 11.35
CA MET A 88 8.15 -15.13 11.18
C MET A 88 7.90 -15.88 9.86
N LEU A 89 8.53 -15.44 8.76
CA LEU A 89 8.41 -16.08 7.45
C LEU A 89 9.03 -17.47 7.47
N GLU A 90 10.24 -17.61 8.01
CA GLU A 90 10.96 -18.89 8.11
C GLU A 90 10.23 -19.91 8.98
N GLU A 91 9.74 -19.50 10.16
CA GLU A 91 8.90 -20.33 11.03
C GLU A 91 7.58 -20.74 10.35
N GLY A 92 7.07 -19.87 9.47
CA GLY A 92 5.93 -20.14 8.62
C GLY A 92 6.20 -21.11 7.47
N GLY A 93 7.47 -21.46 7.21
CA GLY A 93 7.89 -22.34 6.12
C GLY A 93 8.16 -21.64 4.79
N ILE A 94 8.36 -20.32 4.80
CA ILE A 94 8.69 -19.53 3.61
C ILE A 94 10.21 -19.47 3.45
N ASP A 95 10.72 -19.80 2.26
CA ASP A 95 12.16 -19.69 1.96
C ASP A 95 12.56 -18.23 1.71
N THR A 96 13.34 -17.68 2.62
CA THR A 96 13.85 -16.30 2.61
C THR A 96 15.24 -16.19 1.99
N LYS A 97 15.99 -17.30 1.90
CA LYS A 97 17.43 -17.27 1.68
C LYS A 97 17.76 -16.85 0.24
N GLY A 98 18.47 -15.73 0.11
CA GLY A 98 18.81 -15.17 -1.20
C GLY A 98 17.59 -14.66 -1.97
N LYS A 99 16.47 -14.39 -1.28
CA LYS A 99 15.23 -13.88 -1.86
C LYS A 99 14.88 -12.49 -1.41
N ILE A 100 15.33 -12.06 -0.23
CA ILE A 100 14.98 -10.76 0.35
C ILE A 100 16.20 -9.87 0.39
N PHE A 101 16.04 -8.65 -0.09
CA PHE A 101 17.10 -7.66 -0.16
C PHE A 101 16.62 -6.27 0.24
N ILE A 102 17.57 -5.41 0.61
CA ILE A 102 17.37 -4.02 1.01
C ILE A 102 18.28 -3.16 0.12
N ALA A 103 17.70 -2.14 -0.52
CA ALA A 103 18.49 -1.17 -1.27
C ALA A 103 19.55 -0.55 -0.34
N LYS A 104 20.83 -0.62 -0.72
CA LYS A 104 21.94 -0.18 0.14
C LYS A 104 21.82 1.29 0.59
N ASN A 105 21.16 2.11 -0.21
CA ASN A 105 20.88 3.53 0.02
C ASN A 105 19.51 3.82 0.67
N ALA A 106 18.75 2.81 1.07
CA ALA A 106 17.58 2.99 1.94
C ALA A 106 18.02 3.57 3.29
N HIS A 107 17.19 4.42 3.90
CA HIS A 107 17.48 4.96 5.23
C HIS A 107 16.97 4.01 6.31
N VAL A 108 17.57 4.08 7.49
CA VAL A 108 17.26 3.21 8.63
C VAL A 108 16.56 4.02 9.72
N ILE A 109 15.53 3.41 10.31
CA ILE A 109 14.87 3.90 11.52
C ILE A 109 15.76 3.56 12.71
N THR A 110 16.28 4.59 13.36
CA THR A 110 17.09 4.47 14.58
C THR A 110 16.23 4.44 15.84
N GLU A 111 16.79 4.01 16.97
CA GLU A 111 16.10 4.09 18.27
C GLU A 111 15.71 5.53 18.63
N GLN A 112 16.57 6.51 18.32
CA GLN A 112 16.26 7.93 18.52
C GLN A 112 15.01 8.35 17.72
N ASN A 113 14.86 7.84 16.48
CA ASN A 113 13.67 8.12 15.68
C ASN A 113 12.40 7.54 16.31
N LYS A 114 12.45 6.32 16.84
CA LYS A 114 11.32 5.68 17.52
C LYS A 114 10.93 6.43 18.80
N GLU A 115 11.92 6.79 19.62
CA GLU A 115 11.70 7.54 20.85
C GLU A 115 11.04 8.90 20.58
N GLU A 116 11.52 9.61 19.55
CA GLU A 116 10.95 10.90 19.17
C GLU A 116 9.51 10.75 18.68
N ASP A 117 9.25 9.80 17.80
CA ASP A 117 7.90 9.55 17.26
C ASP A 117 6.92 9.16 18.38
N THR A 118 7.38 8.39 19.38
CA THR A 118 6.56 8.03 20.55
C THR A 118 6.26 9.25 21.44
N LYS A 119 7.23 10.16 21.62
CA LYS A 119 7.07 11.36 22.46
C LYS A 119 6.18 12.42 21.80
N VAL A 120 6.30 12.63 20.49
CA VAL A 120 5.72 13.78 19.77
C VAL A 120 4.57 13.39 18.82
N GLY A 121 4.52 12.13 18.37
CA GLY A 121 3.60 11.65 17.33
C GLY A 121 2.12 11.55 17.74
N GLY A 122 1.81 11.70 19.03
CA GLY A 122 0.45 11.60 19.56
C GLY A 122 -0.55 12.60 18.94
N ALA A 123 -0.10 13.81 18.57
CA ALA A 123 -0.98 14.83 17.98
C ALA A 123 -1.44 14.50 16.54
N ILE A 124 -0.57 13.86 15.76
CA ILE A 124 -0.86 13.44 14.37
C ILE A 124 -1.54 12.06 14.36
N GLY A 125 -1.30 11.24 15.39
CA GLY A 125 -1.78 9.86 15.47
C GLY A 125 -0.84 8.87 14.76
N THR A 126 0.47 9.13 14.81
CA THR A 126 1.48 8.25 14.20
C THR A 126 1.49 6.86 14.86
N THR A 127 2.16 5.90 14.21
CA THR A 127 2.30 4.53 14.73
C THR A 127 3.38 4.41 15.82
N GLY A 128 4.11 5.49 16.13
CA GLY A 128 5.23 5.48 17.09
C GLY A 128 6.40 4.60 16.64
N GLN A 129 6.53 4.37 15.33
CA GLN A 129 7.52 3.46 14.76
C GLN A 129 8.77 4.18 14.25
N GLY A 130 8.81 5.52 14.32
CA GLY A 130 9.99 6.31 13.93
C GLY A 130 10.06 6.66 12.44
N ASN A 131 9.04 6.32 11.65
CA ASN A 131 9.02 6.60 10.21
C ASN A 131 9.15 8.09 9.89
N GLY A 132 8.38 8.94 10.57
CA GLY A 132 8.39 10.39 10.34
C GLY A 132 9.76 11.01 10.60
N PRO A 133 10.33 10.83 11.79
CA PRO A 133 11.69 11.30 12.09
C PRO A 133 12.74 10.73 11.13
N ALA A 134 12.66 9.45 10.76
CA ALA A 134 13.60 8.86 9.80
C ALA A 134 13.52 9.50 8.40
N TYR A 135 12.31 9.80 7.90
CA TYR A 135 12.13 10.54 6.65
C TYR A 135 12.65 11.98 6.76
N ARG A 136 12.39 12.66 7.88
CA ARG A 136 12.95 13.99 8.13
C ARG A 136 14.48 13.94 8.08
N ASP A 137 15.11 12.98 8.74
CA ASP A 137 16.58 12.88 8.78
C ASP A 137 17.15 12.52 7.39
N LYS A 138 16.43 11.72 6.59
CA LYS A 138 16.75 11.45 5.18
C LYS A 138 16.81 12.74 4.36
N TYR A 139 15.76 13.55 4.40
CA TYR A 139 15.70 14.81 3.65
C TYR A 139 16.57 15.92 4.28
N GLY A 140 16.80 15.86 5.59
CA GLY A 140 17.76 16.69 6.33
C GLY A 140 19.22 16.34 6.04
N ARG A 141 19.49 15.17 5.44
CA ARG A 141 20.82 14.62 5.14
C ARG A 141 21.61 14.28 6.41
N THR A 142 20.92 13.96 7.50
CA THR A 142 21.49 13.57 8.79
C THR A 142 21.22 12.12 9.15
N GLY A 143 20.37 11.43 8.37
CA GLY A 143 19.96 10.05 8.63
C GLY A 143 21.03 9.01 8.29
N VAL A 144 20.84 7.81 8.85
CA VAL A 144 21.71 6.65 8.61
C VAL A 144 21.15 5.82 7.46
N ARG A 145 22.02 5.34 6.56
CA ARG A 145 21.66 4.42 5.46
C ARG A 145 21.93 2.96 5.82
N ALA A 146 21.22 2.05 5.17
CA ALA A 146 21.33 0.60 5.37
C ALA A 146 22.77 0.09 5.18
N GLU A 147 23.52 0.64 4.22
CA GLU A 147 24.95 0.31 4.01
C GLU A 147 25.88 0.59 5.21
N LYS A 148 25.42 1.37 6.19
CA LYS A 148 26.17 1.68 7.41
C LYS A 148 25.82 0.76 8.58
N VAL A 149 24.88 -0.17 8.40
CA VAL A 149 24.41 -1.09 9.44
C VAL A 149 24.99 -2.48 9.19
N PRO A 150 25.98 -2.96 9.99
CA PRO A 150 26.73 -4.18 9.69
C PRO A 150 25.87 -5.45 9.57
N GLU A 151 24.85 -5.59 10.41
CA GLU A 151 23.92 -6.74 10.40
C GLU A 151 23.09 -6.82 9.11
N LEU A 152 22.86 -5.71 8.40
CA LEU A 152 22.13 -5.71 7.13
C LEU A 152 23.01 -6.11 5.94
N ALA A 153 24.34 -6.14 6.09
CA ALA A 153 25.28 -6.39 4.99
C ALA A 153 24.93 -7.59 4.09
N PRO A 154 24.48 -8.76 4.60
CA PRO A 154 24.11 -9.90 3.77
C PRO A 154 22.88 -9.69 2.89
N TYR A 155 22.08 -8.67 3.18
CA TYR A 155 20.82 -8.37 2.50
C TYR A 155 20.91 -7.15 1.58
N LEU A 156 22.07 -6.48 1.50
CA LEU A 156 22.18 -5.25 0.72
C LEU A 156 22.25 -5.52 -0.78
N ILE A 157 21.59 -4.66 -1.56
CA ILE A 157 21.60 -4.69 -3.02
C ILE A 157 21.75 -3.28 -3.59
N ASP A 158 22.44 -3.16 -4.72
CA ASP A 158 22.45 -1.93 -5.51
C ASP A 158 21.32 -1.97 -6.54
N LEU A 159 20.38 -1.03 -6.43
CA LEU A 159 19.24 -0.97 -7.35
C LEU A 159 19.67 -0.65 -8.79
N TYR A 160 20.72 0.14 -9.00
CA TYR A 160 21.20 0.45 -10.35
C TYR A 160 21.75 -0.81 -11.02
N ASP A 161 22.63 -1.52 -10.32
CA ASP A 161 23.23 -2.76 -10.86
C ASP A 161 22.15 -3.83 -11.10
N GLU A 162 21.12 -3.90 -10.25
CA GLU A 162 20.02 -4.86 -10.39
C GLU A 162 19.05 -4.52 -11.53
N TRP A 163 18.70 -3.25 -11.74
CA TRP A 163 17.75 -2.84 -12.78
C TRP A 163 18.37 -2.75 -14.17
N TYR A 164 19.66 -2.39 -14.25
CA TYR A 164 20.35 -2.07 -15.49
C TYR A 164 21.49 -3.04 -15.82
N GLY A 165 21.50 -4.22 -15.20
CA GLY A 165 22.36 -5.33 -15.59
C GLY A 165 21.95 -5.98 -16.92
N ASP A 166 22.56 -7.11 -17.26
CA ASP A 166 22.40 -7.77 -18.56
C ASP A 166 21.06 -8.52 -18.73
N ALA A 167 20.32 -8.76 -17.64
CA ALA A 167 19.08 -9.53 -17.64
C ALA A 167 17.86 -8.65 -17.94
N ASP A 168 16.79 -9.25 -18.49
CA ASP A 168 15.49 -8.58 -18.56
C ASP A 168 14.84 -8.51 -17.17
N VAL A 169 14.30 -7.33 -16.85
CA VAL A 169 13.80 -7.02 -15.50
C VAL A 169 12.31 -6.66 -15.57
N GLN A 170 11.49 -7.43 -14.87
CA GLN A 170 10.05 -7.23 -14.73
C GLN A 170 9.71 -7.07 -13.25
N ILE A 171 9.30 -5.86 -12.86
CA ILE A 171 9.12 -5.44 -11.47
C ILE A 171 7.63 -5.26 -11.18
N LEU A 172 7.17 -5.85 -10.08
CA LEU A 172 5.91 -5.45 -9.45
C LEU A 172 6.22 -4.53 -8.27
N ALA A 173 5.90 -3.25 -8.40
CA ALA A 173 6.12 -2.25 -7.36
C ALA A 173 4.90 -2.18 -6.42
N GLU A 174 5.10 -2.64 -5.18
CA GLU A 174 4.08 -2.71 -4.12
C GLU A 174 4.11 -1.44 -3.26
N GLY A 175 3.02 -0.67 -3.29
CA GLY A 175 2.88 0.55 -2.49
C GLY A 175 2.46 0.30 -1.05
N ALA A 176 2.90 1.16 -0.15
CA ALA A 176 2.46 1.22 1.24
C ALA A 176 1.55 2.45 1.48
N GLN A 177 0.64 2.33 2.46
CA GLN A 177 -0.39 3.35 2.77
C GLN A 177 -1.27 3.66 1.54
N GLY A 178 -1.93 4.82 1.47
CA GLY A 178 -2.80 5.19 0.36
C GLY A 178 -2.77 6.67 0.04
N PHE A 179 -3.36 7.03 -1.10
CA PHE A 179 -3.36 8.39 -1.66
C PHE A 179 -3.78 9.48 -0.66
N GLY A 180 -4.83 9.25 0.13
CA GLY A 180 -5.29 10.20 1.14
C GLY A 180 -4.31 10.42 2.31
N LEU A 181 -3.30 9.56 2.43
CA LEU A 181 -2.21 9.67 3.41
C LEU A 181 -0.89 10.13 2.76
N ASP A 182 -0.87 10.46 1.47
CA ASP A 182 0.33 10.98 0.82
C ASP A 182 0.76 12.32 1.42
N ILE A 183 2.07 12.54 1.56
CA ILE A 183 2.62 13.74 2.21
C ILE A 183 2.24 15.05 1.49
N ASP A 184 2.06 15.03 0.17
CA ASP A 184 1.76 16.23 -0.64
C ASP A 184 0.28 16.28 -1.03
N TRP A 185 -0.31 15.11 -1.31
CA TRP A 185 -1.64 15.01 -1.91
C TRP A 185 -2.75 14.61 -0.94
N GLY A 186 -2.38 14.11 0.25
CA GLY A 186 -3.30 13.67 1.28
C GLY A 186 -3.80 14.80 2.19
N ASP A 187 -4.45 14.41 3.28
CA ASP A 187 -5.03 15.32 4.27
C ASP A 187 -3.98 15.93 5.22
N TYR A 188 -3.01 16.67 4.68
CA TYR A 188 -1.96 17.28 5.50
C TYR A 188 -2.55 18.14 6.64
N PRO A 189 -2.10 17.99 7.91
CA PRO A 189 -0.92 17.23 8.37
C PRO A 189 -1.17 15.76 8.78
N PHE A 190 -2.39 15.23 8.59
CA PHE A 190 -2.78 13.86 8.98
C PHE A 190 -2.38 12.81 7.92
N VAL A 191 -1.11 12.81 7.56
CA VAL A 191 -0.54 12.03 6.45
C VAL A 191 0.66 11.23 6.91
N THR A 192 1.14 10.30 6.07
CA THR A 192 2.45 9.68 6.26
C THR A 192 3.55 10.60 5.72
N SER A 193 4.81 10.31 6.05
CA SER A 193 5.97 11.12 5.64
C SER A 193 6.62 10.63 4.34
N SER A 194 5.86 9.91 3.51
CA SER A 194 6.32 9.33 2.25
C SER A 194 5.34 9.59 1.11
N HIS A 195 5.80 9.45 -0.13
CA HIS A 195 4.91 9.50 -1.29
C HIS A 195 4.26 8.13 -1.52
N CYS A 196 2.93 8.09 -1.45
CA CYS A 196 2.10 6.90 -1.65
C CYS A 196 1.69 6.71 -3.12
N THR A 197 2.07 7.64 -4.00
CA THR A 197 1.72 7.64 -5.43
C THR A 197 2.67 6.82 -6.31
N THR A 198 2.31 6.63 -7.58
CA THR A 198 3.16 6.02 -8.63
C THR A 198 4.52 6.70 -8.73
N ALA A 199 4.60 8.01 -8.48
CA ALA A 199 5.87 8.74 -8.47
C ALA A 199 6.83 8.20 -7.39
N GLY A 200 6.31 7.70 -6.26
CA GLY A 200 7.11 7.04 -5.23
C GLY A 200 7.86 5.81 -5.77
N ALA A 201 7.28 5.06 -6.70
CA ALA A 201 7.95 3.95 -7.35
C ALA A 201 9.14 4.42 -8.20
N LEU A 202 8.97 5.51 -8.95
CA LEU A 202 10.01 6.09 -9.82
C LEU A 202 11.25 6.53 -9.04
N LEU A 203 11.07 7.03 -7.81
CA LEU A 203 12.16 7.45 -6.92
C LEU A 203 13.13 6.31 -6.54
N ASN A 204 12.82 5.06 -6.89
CA ASN A 204 13.66 3.88 -6.68
C ASN A 204 14.53 3.52 -7.89
N GLY A 205 14.87 4.51 -8.72
CA GLY A 205 15.74 4.34 -9.88
C GLY A 205 15.03 3.81 -11.13
N LEU A 206 13.70 3.92 -11.18
CA LEU A 206 12.87 3.47 -12.30
C LEU A 206 12.52 4.65 -13.21
N PRO A 207 12.73 4.54 -14.53
CA PRO A 207 12.41 5.61 -15.44
C PRO A 207 10.91 5.61 -15.76
N PRO A 208 10.28 6.76 -16.02
CA PRO A 208 8.83 6.83 -16.26
C PRO A 208 8.34 5.92 -17.39
N ASN A 209 9.15 5.75 -18.44
CA ASN A 209 8.81 4.91 -19.60
C ASN A 209 8.85 3.40 -19.30
N ALA A 210 9.40 2.96 -18.17
CA ALA A 210 9.36 1.56 -17.74
C ALA A 210 8.00 1.17 -17.14
N VAL A 211 7.24 2.13 -16.61
CA VAL A 211 5.90 1.88 -16.05
C VAL A 211 4.94 1.53 -17.18
N LYS A 212 4.28 0.37 -17.08
CA LYS A 212 3.32 -0.11 -18.07
C LYS A 212 1.91 -0.12 -17.52
N ASP A 213 1.69 -0.89 -16.45
CA ASP A 213 0.38 -0.94 -15.80
C ASP A 213 0.45 -0.34 -14.39
N VAL A 214 -0.49 0.56 -14.12
CA VAL A 214 -0.74 1.09 -12.77
C VAL A 214 -2.09 0.54 -12.30
N TRP A 215 -2.04 -0.28 -11.26
CA TRP A 215 -3.16 -0.91 -10.58
C TRP A 215 -3.58 -0.09 -9.37
N GLY A 216 -4.69 0.62 -9.50
CA GLY A 216 -5.31 1.37 -8.42
C GLY A 216 -6.27 0.50 -7.62
N VAL A 217 -6.07 0.42 -6.31
CA VAL A 217 -6.89 -0.39 -5.42
C VAL A 217 -7.71 0.52 -4.51
N ALA A 218 -9.03 0.29 -4.48
CA ALA A 218 -9.97 0.97 -3.60
C ALA A 218 -10.87 -0.06 -2.92
N LYS A 219 -11.48 0.29 -1.78
CA LYS A 219 -12.70 -0.37 -1.31
C LYS A 219 -13.91 0.33 -1.91
N ILE A 220 -15.04 -0.37 -1.99
CA ILE A 220 -16.31 0.21 -2.45
C ILE A 220 -16.93 1.23 -1.45
N TYR A 221 -16.31 1.36 -0.27
CA TYR A 221 -16.53 2.35 0.78
C TYR A 221 -15.16 2.80 1.30
N GLU A 222 -15.08 3.83 2.13
CA GLU A 222 -13.80 4.29 2.67
C GLU A 222 -13.61 3.95 4.14
N THR A 223 -12.35 3.75 4.51
CA THR A 223 -11.96 3.54 5.90
C THR A 223 -10.76 4.40 6.27
N TYR A 224 -10.77 4.95 7.48
CA TYR A 224 -9.69 5.78 7.99
C TYR A 224 -9.29 5.36 9.41
N VAL A 225 -8.00 5.47 9.73
CA VAL A 225 -7.48 5.29 11.08
C VAL A 225 -6.63 6.51 11.44
N GLY A 226 -6.98 7.18 12.53
CA GLY A 226 -6.33 8.42 12.97
C GLY A 226 -7.27 9.30 13.78
N SER A 227 -6.84 10.52 14.08
CA SER A 227 -7.54 11.47 14.95
C SER A 227 -8.58 12.36 14.25
N LYS A 228 -8.58 12.43 12.91
CA LYS A 228 -9.56 13.21 12.13
C LYS A 228 -10.98 12.65 12.29
N LYS A 229 -11.99 13.55 12.36
CA LYS A 229 -13.40 13.17 12.24
C LYS A 229 -13.68 12.76 10.79
N PHE A 230 -13.87 11.47 10.58
CA PHE A 230 -14.01 10.85 9.25
C PHE A 230 -15.36 10.15 9.08
N GLN A 231 -15.82 9.44 10.11
CA GLN A 231 -17.09 8.72 10.07
C GLN A 231 -18.28 9.68 10.29
N PRO A 232 -19.27 9.71 9.39
CA PRO A 232 -20.52 10.45 9.63
C PRO A 232 -21.38 9.76 10.69
N GLU A 233 -22.41 10.46 11.16
CA GLU A 233 -23.38 9.86 12.08
C GLU A 233 -24.29 8.86 11.36
N GLY A 234 -24.56 7.72 11.99
CA GLY A 234 -25.51 6.73 11.50
C GLY A 234 -25.08 5.29 11.78
N ALA A 235 -26.03 4.45 12.22
CA ALA A 235 -25.80 3.04 12.55
C ALA A 235 -25.30 2.20 11.36
N ILE A 236 -25.51 2.66 10.13
CA ILE A 236 -25.00 2.00 8.92
C ILE A 236 -23.48 1.92 8.91
N PHE A 237 -22.76 2.96 9.34
CA PHE A 237 -21.30 2.99 9.29
C PHE A 237 -20.69 2.01 10.29
N ASP A 238 -21.30 1.87 11.48
CA ASP A 238 -20.89 0.87 12.45
C ASP A 238 -21.15 -0.55 11.92
N LYS A 239 -22.31 -0.77 11.29
CA LYS A 239 -22.67 -2.05 10.65
C LYS A 239 -21.67 -2.43 9.55
N ILE A 240 -21.32 -1.50 8.65
CA ILE A 240 -20.30 -1.73 7.61
C ILE A 240 -18.95 -2.04 8.24
N GLY A 241 -18.56 -1.33 9.31
CA GLY A 241 -17.33 -1.58 10.04
C GLY A 241 -17.26 -2.97 10.67
N ASP A 242 -18.37 -3.44 11.25
CA ASP A 242 -18.47 -4.77 11.85
C ASP A 242 -18.42 -5.88 10.80
N ILE A 243 -19.24 -5.79 9.74
CA ILE A 243 -19.25 -6.77 8.63
C ILE A 243 -17.89 -6.81 7.93
N GLY A 244 -17.31 -5.64 7.68
CA GLY A 244 -16.02 -5.51 7.00
C GLY A 244 -14.81 -5.90 7.86
N GLU A 245 -15.00 -6.27 9.13
CA GLU A 245 -13.93 -6.55 10.09
C GLU A 245 -12.89 -5.40 10.13
N GLU A 246 -13.36 -4.15 10.18
CA GLU A 246 -12.52 -2.97 9.95
C GLU A 246 -11.66 -2.60 11.17
N PHE A 247 -10.61 -3.39 11.38
CA PHE A 247 -9.63 -3.24 12.46
C PHE A 247 -8.20 -3.20 11.90
N GLY A 248 -7.38 -2.31 12.46
CA GLY A 248 -5.96 -2.21 12.09
C GLY A 248 -5.20 -3.50 12.36
N ALA A 249 -4.52 -4.05 11.35
CA ALA A 249 -3.76 -5.30 11.48
C ALA A 249 -2.63 -5.23 12.53
N THR A 250 -2.02 -4.06 12.71
CA THR A 250 -0.94 -3.84 13.68
C THR A 250 -1.47 -3.30 15.02
N THR A 251 -2.34 -2.30 14.97
CA THR A 251 -2.76 -1.56 16.17
C THR A 251 -4.01 -2.12 16.84
N GLY A 252 -4.78 -2.97 16.16
CA GLY A 252 -6.09 -3.45 16.60
C GLY A 252 -7.19 -2.38 16.66
N ARG A 253 -6.88 -1.11 16.30
CA ARG A 253 -7.84 -0.01 16.40
C ARG A 253 -8.96 -0.17 15.37
N ARG A 254 -10.21 0.01 15.80
CA ARG A 254 -11.38 0.10 14.91
C ARG A 254 -11.20 1.28 13.96
N ARG A 255 -11.42 1.06 12.67
CA ARG A 255 -11.37 2.11 11.66
C ARG A 255 -12.70 2.84 11.61
N GLN A 256 -12.62 4.13 11.34
CA GLN A 256 -13.76 4.93 10.96
C GLN A 256 -14.20 4.57 9.54
N VAL A 257 -15.50 4.53 9.28
CA VAL A 257 -16.08 4.15 7.98
C VAL A 257 -16.84 5.31 7.36
N ASN A 258 -16.76 5.46 6.05
CA ASN A 258 -17.55 6.43 5.28
C ASN A 258 -17.91 5.86 3.90
N TRP A 259 -18.82 6.51 3.20
CA TRP A 259 -19.08 6.24 1.78
C TRP A 259 -17.84 6.58 0.93
N MET A 260 -17.72 5.91 -0.21
CA MET A 260 -16.64 6.20 -1.16
C MET A 260 -16.80 7.60 -1.76
N ASP A 261 -15.73 8.40 -1.73
CA ASP A 261 -15.73 9.74 -2.31
C ASP A 261 -15.23 9.73 -3.75
N MET A 262 -16.12 10.09 -4.69
CA MET A 262 -15.81 10.07 -6.11
C MET A 262 -14.76 11.12 -6.51
N GLN A 263 -14.68 12.27 -5.85
CA GLN A 263 -13.73 13.32 -6.23
C GLN A 263 -12.31 12.90 -5.84
N THR A 264 -12.18 12.33 -4.65
CA THR A 264 -10.92 11.81 -4.12
C THR A 264 -10.44 10.63 -4.95
N LEU A 265 -11.33 9.68 -5.26
CA LEU A 265 -11.02 8.54 -6.14
C LEU A 265 -10.55 8.99 -7.53
N GLU A 266 -11.28 9.89 -8.19
CA GLU A 266 -10.93 10.38 -9.53
C GLU A 266 -9.61 11.16 -9.54
N ARG A 267 -9.37 11.96 -8.49
CA ARG A 267 -8.11 12.68 -8.31
C ARG A 267 -6.94 11.70 -8.15
N ALA A 268 -7.10 10.67 -7.31
CA ALA A 268 -6.10 9.64 -7.11
C ALA A 268 -5.79 8.89 -8.42
N ILE A 269 -6.82 8.55 -9.20
CA ILE A 269 -6.68 7.88 -10.51
C ILE A 269 -5.87 8.74 -11.48
N ARG A 270 -6.20 10.03 -11.59
CA ARG A 270 -5.52 10.95 -12.51
C ARG A 270 -4.05 11.18 -12.12
N ILE A 271 -3.77 11.42 -10.84
CA ILE A 271 -2.41 11.71 -10.37
C ILE A 271 -1.51 10.48 -10.50
N ASN A 272 -2.05 9.28 -10.25
CA ASN A 272 -1.27 8.05 -10.36
C ASN A 272 -1.15 7.52 -11.80
N GLY A 273 -1.93 8.05 -12.75
CA GLY A 273 -1.99 7.50 -14.11
C GLY A 273 -2.52 6.06 -14.12
N VAL A 274 -3.57 5.80 -13.33
CA VAL A 274 -4.12 4.44 -13.17
C VAL A 274 -4.63 3.90 -14.50
N THR A 275 -4.35 2.62 -14.74
CA THR A 275 -4.74 1.87 -15.94
C THR A 275 -5.76 0.77 -15.64
N HIS A 276 -5.73 0.25 -14.42
CA HIS A 276 -6.60 -0.81 -13.92
C HIS A 276 -7.11 -0.43 -12.52
N VAL A 277 -8.40 -0.60 -12.26
CA VAL A 277 -9.01 -0.28 -10.96
C VAL A 277 -9.66 -1.52 -10.37
N VAL A 278 -9.31 -1.84 -9.12
CA VAL A 278 -9.93 -2.92 -8.35
C VAL A 278 -10.67 -2.35 -7.15
N PHE A 279 -11.98 -2.59 -7.08
CA PHE A 279 -12.82 -2.30 -5.93
C PHE A 279 -13.00 -3.56 -5.08
N ASN A 280 -12.44 -3.56 -3.88
CA ASN A 280 -12.59 -4.65 -2.91
C ASN A 280 -13.80 -4.43 -1.99
N LYS A 281 -14.20 -5.52 -1.34
CA LYS A 281 -15.22 -5.56 -0.28
C LYS A 281 -16.63 -5.16 -0.73
N VAL A 282 -16.99 -5.54 -1.95
CA VAL A 282 -18.35 -5.32 -2.49
C VAL A 282 -19.40 -6.10 -1.69
N ASP A 283 -19.03 -7.30 -1.23
CA ASP A 283 -19.82 -8.17 -0.35
C ASP A 283 -20.26 -7.47 0.95
N VAL A 284 -19.43 -6.58 1.49
CA VAL A 284 -19.74 -5.86 2.74
C VAL A 284 -20.94 -4.93 2.56
N LEU A 285 -20.99 -4.13 1.49
CA LEU A 285 -22.15 -3.25 1.24
C LEU A 285 -23.40 -4.06 0.87
N ARG A 286 -23.22 -5.21 0.22
CA ARG A 286 -24.30 -6.14 -0.09
C ARG A 286 -24.97 -6.68 1.17
N GLU A 287 -24.18 -7.12 2.15
CA GLU A 287 -24.69 -7.58 3.45
C GLU A 287 -25.22 -6.41 4.31
N ALA A 288 -24.58 -5.24 4.22
CA ALA A 288 -25.06 -4.03 4.89
C ALA A 288 -26.45 -3.60 4.36
N GLY A 289 -26.71 -3.84 3.08
CA GLY A 289 -27.98 -3.58 2.41
C GLY A 289 -28.20 -2.11 2.02
N GLN A 290 -27.14 -1.30 1.99
CA GLN A 290 -27.20 0.11 1.59
C GLN A 290 -26.04 0.46 0.66
N TRP A 291 -26.37 1.18 -0.41
CA TRP A 291 -25.45 1.54 -1.48
C TRP A 291 -25.45 3.05 -1.65
N ALA A 292 -24.30 3.68 -1.48
CA ALA A 292 -24.13 5.11 -1.71
C ALA A 292 -22.68 5.48 -2.00
N VAL A 293 -22.51 6.61 -2.68
CA VAL A 293 -21.22 7.32 -2.83
C VAL A 293 -21.38 8.75 -2.38
N ILE A 294 -20.27 9.43 -2.11
CA ILE A 294 -20.21 10.88 -2.05
C ILE A 294 -19.80 11.40 -3.43
N ASP A 295 -20.64 12.24 -4.03
CA ASP A 295 -20.31 12.97 -5.25
C ASP A 295 -20.68 14.45 -5.14
N LYS A 296 -19.68 15.32 -5.35
CA LYS A 296 -19.79 16.78 -5.19
C LYS A 296 -20.37 17.18 -3.83
N ASP A 297 -19.74 16.65 -2.78
CA ASP A 297 -20.11 16.86 -1.36
C ASP A 297 -21.54 16.39 -0.99
N LYS A 298 -22.16 15.55 -1.83
CA LYS A 298 -23.51 15.00 -1.59
C LYS A 298 -23.50 13.49 -1.58
N VAL A 299 -24.23 12.91 -0.64
CA VAL A 299 -24.48 11.47 -0.62
C VAL A 299 -25.48 11.15 -1.74
N ILE A 300 -25.08 10.31 -2.69
CA ILE A 300 -25.92 9.78 -3.76
C ILE A 300 -26.26 8.33 -3.41
N PRO A 301 -27.51 8.02 -3.02
CA PRO A 301 -27.96 6.66 -2.76
C PRO A 301 -28.29 5.92 -4.06
N PHE A 302 -28.16 4.59 -4.04
CA PHE A 302 -28.54 3.71 -5.14
C PHE A 302 -29.53 2.63 -4.65
N SER A 303 -30.36 2.12 -5.57
CA SER A 303 -31.32 1.07 -5.25
C SER A 303 -30.67 -0.29 -5.01
N ASP A 304 -29.53 -0.53 -5.65
CA ASP A 304 -28.86 -1.82 -5.66
C ASP A 304 -27.38 -1.68 -6.06
N GLU A 305 -26.66 -2.79 -5.94
CA GLU A 305 -25.26 -2.93 -6.32
C GLU A 305 -25.00 -2.56 -7.79
N LYS A 306 -25.84 -3.06 -8.70
CA LYS A 306 -25.63 -2.95 -10.14
C LYS A 306 -25.69 -1.49 -10.60
N THR A 307 -26.65 -0.73 -10.06
CA THR A 307 -26.81 0.70 -10.35
C THR A 307 -25.63 1.52 -9.82
N MET A 308 -25.11 1.22 -8.63
CA MET A 308 -23.90 1.86 -8.10
C MET A 308 -22.65 1.50 -8.92
N GLN A 309 -22.44 0.21 -9.22
CA GLN A 309 -21.30 -0.23 -10.03
C GLN A 309 -21.32 0.38 -11.44
N GLN A 310 -22.50 0.48 -12.06
CA GLN A 310 -22.66 1.13 -13.35
C GLN A 310 -22.30 2.61 -13.28
N PHE A 311 -22.79 3.33 -12.26
CA PHE A 311 -22.44 4.74 -12.04
C PHE A 311 -20.94 4.94 -11.88
N VAL A 312 -20.28 4.15 -11.02
CA VAL A 312 -18.83 4.22 -10.81
C VAL A 312 -18.08 3.90 -12.10
N SER A 313 -18.48 2.83 -12.81
CA SER A 313 -17.83 2.43 -14.06
C SER A 313 -17.94 3.49 -15.15
N ASP A 314 -19.10 4.15 -15.27
CA ASP A 314 -19.28 5.22 -16.26
C ASP A 314 -18.43 6.46 -15.93
N ARG A 315 -18.21 6.74 -14.65
CA ARG A 315 -17.27 7.78 -14.20
C ARG A 315 -15.83 7.41 -14.53
N LEU A 316 -15.42 6.16 -14.32
CA LEU A 316 -14.07 5.70 -14.64
C LEU A 316 -13.78 5.68 -16.16
N LYS A 317 -14.78 5.39 -17.00
CA LYS A 317 -14.65 5.52 -18.46
C LYS A 317 -14.31 6.95 -18.90
N GLN A 318 -14.87 7.96 -18.21
CA GLN A 318 -14.52 9.36 -18.47
C GLN A 318 -13.07 9.70 -18.10
N LEU A 319 -12.40 8.84 -17.33
CA LEU A 319 -10.98 8.91 -17.02
C LEU A 319 -10.11 8.03 -17.93
N ASN A 320 -10.68 7.52 -19.03
CA ASN A 320 -10.02 6.59 -19.97
C ASN A 320 -9.62 5.24 -19.36
N ILE A 321 -10.29 4.80 -18.29
CA ILE A 321 -10.17 3.41 -17.81
C ILE A 321 -11.05 2.53 -18.70
N LEU A 322 -10.45 1.49 -19.27
CA LEU A 322 -11.18 0.55 -20.14
C LEU A 322 -12.16 -0.29 -19.31
N PRO A 323 -13.34 -0.66 -19.85
CA PRO A 323 -14.34 -1.42 -19.09
C PRO A 323 -13.84 -2.76 -18.55
N ASP A 324 -12.97 -3.45 -19.30
CA ASP A 324 -12.32 -4.71 -18.92
C ASP A 324 -11.15 -4.53 -17.94
N HIS A 325 -10.82 -3.29 -17.59
CA HIS A 325 -9.83 -2.93 -16.59
C HIS A 325 -10.46 -2.46 -15.26
N ILE A 326 -11.78 -2.61 -15.10
CA ILE A 326 -12.53 -2.26 -13.89
C ILE A 326 -13.02 -3.56 -13.24
N PHE A 327 -12.54 -3.85 -12.03
CA PHE A 327 -12.82 -5.08 -11.31
C PHE A 327 -13.57 -4.79 -10.02
N PHE A 328 -14.64 -5.55 -9.76
CA PHE A 328 -15.41 -5.50 -8.53
C PHE A 328 -15.25 -6.84 -7.81
N SER A 329 -14.36 -6.87 -6.83
CA SER A 329 -13.99 -8.06 -6.10
C SER A 329 -14.97 -8.33 -4.95
N GLU A 330 -15.53 -9.54 -4.96
CA GLU A 330 -16.51 -10.01 -3.96
C GLU A 330 -15.94 -10.95 -2.90
N SER A 331 -14.66 -11.36 -2.99
CA SER A 331 -14.08 -12.29 -2.01
C SER A 331 -12.61 -12.00 -1.71
N LYS A 332 -12.10 -12.55 -0.61
CA LYS A 332 -10.68 -12.42 -0.22
C LYS A 332 -9.72 -13.06 -1.25
N ASP A 333 -10.22 -13.98 -2.09
CA ASP A 333 -9.39 -14.83 -2.95
C ASP A 333 -9.53 -14.58 -4.46
N ARG A 334 -10.48 -13.74 -4.90
CA ARG A 334 -10.74 -13.44 -6.33
C ARG A 334 -10.67 -11.94 -6.60
N ILE A 335 -10.02 -11.54 -7.69
CA ILE A 335 -10.07 -10.16 -8.21
C ILE A 335 -11.31 -10.02 -9.07
#